data_AF-A0A822DVU6-F1
#
_entry.id   AF-A0A822DVU6-F1
#
_cell.length_a   1.000
_cell.length_b   1.000
_cell.length_c   1.000
_cell.angle_alpha   90.00
_cell.angle_beta   90.00
_cell.angle_gamma   90.00
#
_symmetry.space_group_name_H-M   'P 1'
#
loop_
_entity.id
_entity.type
_entity.pdbx_description
1 polymer ?
#
loop_
_entity_poly.entity_id
_entity_poly.type
_entity_poly.pdbx_seq_one_letter_code
_entity_poly.pdbx_strand_id
1 'polypeptide(L)'
;LYVEKEKNIKLSSGDTIVVSNTIRNLLPTRIIQAYKEYCKECDEEFKPLSDTCLFEILHCCTASNRKSLQGLDYFACDGSNAFDMLTHLCDELTTHDVTTSKIIELKKGLHESRNCLKNNYKLHVEFNSEVADHCIKYGLSDPRDLFWKEDCNHSHSMECDQCLLLKNTLIELRATIDSCSMTKEMKLRYLHRFDQNAQLIW
;
A
#
# COMPACT_ATOMS: atom_id res chain seq x y z
N LEU A 1 -15.43 6.78 48.02
CA LEU A 1 -15.89 5.38 47.82
C LEU A 1 -16.05 5.18 46.32
N TYR A 2 -14.99 4.71 45.66
CA TYR A 2 -15.05 4.37 44.24
C TYR A 2 -15.84 3.07 44.12
N VAL A 3 -17.08 3.15 43.62
CA VAL A 3 -17.85 1.97 43.24
C VAL A 3 -17.22 1.44 41.95
N GLU A 4 -16.51 0.32 42.03
CA GLU A 4 -16.07 -0.43 40.85
C GLU A 4 -17.29 -0.82 40.02
N LYS A 5 -17.53 -0.07 38.93
CA LYS A 5 -18.56 -0.43 37.95
C LYS A 5 -18.00 -1.44 36.96
N GLU A 6 -18.38 -2.69 37.16
CA GLU A 6 -18.12 -3.80 36.25
C GLU A 6 -19.03 -3.72 35.01
N LYS A 7 -18.50 -4.09 33.83
CA LYS A 7 -19.30 -4.26 32.60
C LYS A 7 -19.11 -5.67 32.03
N ASN A 8 -20.23 -6.23 31.62
CA ASN A 8 -20.36 -7.56 31.04
C ASN A 8 -20.17 -7.51 29.52
N ILE A 9 -19.22 -8.28 28.99
CA ILE A 9 -19.02 -8.44 27.54
C ILE A 9 -19.45 -9.86 27.15
N LYS A 10 -20.38 -9.98 26.20
CA LYS A 10 -20.75 -11.26 25.60
C LYS A 10 -19.81 -11.62 24.47
N LEU A 11 -19.22 -12.80 24.55
CA LEU A 11 -18.40 -13.41 23.51
C LEU A 11 -19.29 -14.06 22.44
N SER A 12 -18.73 -14.28 21.26
CA SER A 12 -19.36 -14.99 20.14
C SER A 12 -19.66 -16.46 20.45
N SER A 13 -19.07 -17.04 21.50
CA SER A 13 -19.42 -18.36 22.06
C SER A 13 -20.71 -18.35 22.89
N GLY A 14 -21.25 -17.16 23.24
CA GLY A 14 -22.38 -16.99 24.16
C GLY A 14 -21.98 -16.71 25.61
N ASP A 15 -20.71 -16.92 25.96
CA ASP A 15 -20.18 -16.69 27.30
C ASP A 15 -20.10 -15.19 27.63
N THR A 16 -20.27 -14.84 28.91
CA THR A 16 -20.17 -13.44 29.36
C THR A 16 -18.97 -13.28 30.28
N ILE A 17 -18.02 -12.43 29.90
CA ILE A 17 -16.86 -12.08 30.72
C ILE A 17 -17.06 -10.72 31.38
N VAL A 18 -16.70 -10.64 32.66
CA VAL A 18 -16.71 -9.39 33.43
C VAL A 18 -15.35 -8.72 33.27
N VAL A 19 -15.33 -7.54 32.65
CA VAL A 19 -14.07 -6.80 32.45
C VAL A 19 -14.03 -5.60 33.39
N SER A 20 -13.02 -5.59 34.27
CA SER A 20 -12.74 -4.43 35.12
C SER A 20 -12.30 -3.24 34.28
N ASN A 21 -12.71 -2.03 34.69
CA ASN A 21 -12.33 -0.78 34.00
C ASN A 21 -10.82 -0.57 33.95
N THR A 22 -10.04 -1.19 34.84
CA THR A 22 -8.57 -1.15 34.82
C THR A 22 -8.00 -1.70 33.52
N ILE A 23 -8.59 -2.79 32.99
CA ILE A 23 -8.16 -3.39 31.72
C ILE A 23 -8.60 -2.52 30.54
N ARG A 24 -9.81 -1.95 30.59
CA ARG A 24 -10.37 -1.10 29.53
C ARG A 24 -9.64 0.24 29.38
N ASN A 25 -9.20 0.82 30.50
CA ASN A 25 -8.51 2.10 30.50
C ASN A 25 -7.01 1.97 30.22
N LEU A 26 -6.45 0.76 30.19
CA LEU A 26 -5.02 0.53 29.96
C LEU A 26 -4.52 1.16 28.64
N LEU A 27 -5.29 0.99 27.56
CA LEU A 27 -4.97 1.54 26.24
C LEU A 27 -5.07 3.08 26.22
N PRO A 28 -6.23 3.69 26.61
CA PRO A 28 -6.32 5.15 26.71
C PRO A 28 -5.24 5.78 27.61
N THR A 29 -4.94 5.19 28.76
CA THR A 29 -3.88 5.67 29.66
C THR A 29 -2.53 5.70 28.97
N ARG A 30 -2.17 4.64 28.24
CA ARG A 30 -0.89 4.57 27.50
C ARG A 30 -0.81 5.62 26.39
N ILE A 31 -1.90 5.84 25.65
CA ILE A 31 -1.97 6.86 24.59
C ILE A 31 -1.81 8.26 25.19
N ILE A 32 -2.52 8.55 26.29
CA ILE A 32 -2.44 9.84 26.99
C ILE A 32 -1.02 10.09 27.52
N GLN A 33 -0.38 9.05 28.05
CA GLN A 33 0.99 9.16 28.55
C GLN A 33 1.99 9.46 27.44
N ALA A 34 1.94 8.71 26.33
CA ALA A 34 2.79 8.94 25.17
C ALA A 34 2.57 10.35 24.57
N TYR A 35 1.31 10.79 24.48
CA TYR A 35 0.97 12.14 24.05
C TYR A 35 1.60 13.21 24.95
N LYS A 36 1.49 13.05 26.28
CA LYS A 36 2.09 13.99 27.23
C LYS A 36 3.61 13.99 27.21
N GLU A 37 4.24 12.84 26.96
CA GLU A 37 5.69 12.74 26.77
C GLU A 37 6.13 13.48 25.51
N TYR A 38 5.44 13.28 24.38
CA TYR A 38 5.65 14.05 23.15
C TYR A 38 5.49 15.56 23.36
N CYS A 39 4.47 16.00 24.12
CA CYS A 39 4.27 17.43 24.43
C CYS A 39 5.40 18.03 25.28
N LYS A 40 6.17 17.22 26.01
CA LYS A 40 7.35 17.68 26.77
C LYS A 40 8.60 17.76 25.90
N GLU A 41 8.67 16.93 24.85
CA GLU A 41 9.79 16.90 23.91
C GLU A 41 9.70 18.00 22.85
N CYS A 42 8.48 18.44 22.52
CA CYS A 42 8.24 19.60 21.67
C CYS A 42 8.37 20.89 22.49
N ASP A 43 8.93 21.96 21.90
CA ASP A 43 9.16 23.27 22.54
C ASP A 43 7.95 23.82 23.32
N GLU A 44 8.24 24.71 24.29
CA GLU A 44 7.40 25.16 25.43
C GLU A 44 5.97 25.66 25.13
N GLU A 45 5.58 25.84 23.87
CA GLU A 45 4.26 26.37 23.50
C GLU A 45 3.12 25.34 23.57
N PHE A 46 3.41 24.03 23.56
CA PHE A 46 2.37 23.01 23.48
C PHE A 46 2.02 22.37 24.84
N LYS A 47 1.11 23.02 25.57
CA LYS A 47 0.61 22.50 26.86
C LYS A 47 -0.49 21.45 26.65
N PRO A 48 -0.33 20.20 27.11
CA PRO A 48 -1.36 19.17 26.96
C PRO A 48 -2.61 19.49 27.78
N LEU A 49 -3.76 19.02 27.30
CA LEU A 49 -5.04 19.06 28.03
C LEU A 49 -4.99 18.18 29.29
N SER A 50 -5.97 18.36 30.18
CA SER A 50 -6.10 17.53 31.39
C SER A 50 -6.37 16.07 31.04
N ASP A 51 -5.99 15.14 31.93
CA ASP A 51 -6.27 13.71 31.73
C ASP A 51 -7.75 13.47 31.48
N THR A 52 -8.64 14.09 32.27
CA THR A 52 -10.09 13.99 32.10
C THR A 52 -10.52 14.36 30.68
N CYS A 53 -10.03 15.49 30.16
CA CYS A 53 -10.39 15.96 28.81
C CYS A 53 -9.83 15.01 27.74
N LEU A 54 -8.61 14.50 27.90
CA LEU A 54 -8.03 13.53 26.96
C LEU A 54 -8.76 12.18 27.01
N PHE A 55 -9.19 11.72 28.19
CA PHE A 55 -10.02 10.53 28.35
C PHE A 55 -11.39 10.72 27.70
N GLU A 56 -12.01 11.89 27.84
CA GLU A 56 -13.26 12.24 27.16
C GLU A 56 -13.10 12.27 25.64
N ILE A 57 -12.00 12.85 25.13
CA ILE A 57 -11.67 12.83 23.70
C ILE A 57 -11.55 11.38 23.22
N LEU A 58 -10.79 10.52 23.91
CA LEU A 58 -10.65 9.11 23.53
C LEU A 58 -11.96 8.31 23.68
N HIS A 59 -12.86 8.75 24.56
CA HIS A 59 -14.18 8.15 24.72
C HIS A 59 -15.13 8.53 23.57
N CYS A 60 -15.15 9.81 23.18
CA CYS A 60 -15.93 10.33 22.05
C CYS A 60 -15.36 9.84 20.71
N CYS A 61 -14.04 9.73 20.61
CA CYS A 61 -13.31 9.17 19.48
C CYS A 61 -13.04 7.67 19.66
N THR A 62 -13.99 6.93 20.25
CA THR A 62 -13.86 5.47 20.31
C THR A 62 -13.61 4.95 18.90
N ALA A 63 -12.49 4.21 18.74
CA ALA A 63 -12.07 3.70 17.45
C ALA A 63 -13.28 3.07 16.76
N SER A 64 -13.68 3.67 15.64
CA SER A 64 -14.84 3.19 14.89
C SER A 64 -14.57 1.73 14.57
N ASN A 65 -15.43 0.82 15.05
CA ASN A 65 -15.34 -0.57 14.64
C ASN A 65 -15.42 -0.56 13.11
N ARG A 66 -14.33 -0.94 12.44
CA ARG A 66 -14.24 -0.97 10.97
C ARG A 66 -15.29 -1.95 10.45
N LYS A 67 -16.50 -1.44 10.19
CA LYS A 67 -17.61 -2.19 9.59
C LYS A 67 -17.50 -2.22 8.06
N SER A 68 -16.58 -1.45 7.48
CA SER A 68 -16.28 -1.45 6.05
C SER A 68 -14.76 -1.43 5.83
N LEU A 69 -14.30 -2.27 4.90
CA LEU A 69 -12.95 -2.25 4.32
C LEU A 69 -12.78 -1.15 3.27
N GLN A 70 -13.87 -0.49 2.86
CA GLN A 70 -13.81 0.62 1.89
C GLN A 70 -13.13 1.82 2.56
N GLY A 71 -11.88 2.06 2.20
CA GLY A 71 -11.04 3.12 2.77
C GLY A 71 -9.66 2.66 3.27
N LEU A 72 -9.34 1.36 3.18
CA LEU A 72 -7.99 0.83 3.37
C LEU A 72 -7.37 0.53 2.01
N ASP A 73 -6.22 1.16 1.72
CA ASP A 73 -5.24 0.88 0.65
C ASP A 73 -5.71 -0.01 -0.51
N TYR A 74 -6.79 0.38 -1.20
CA TYR A 74 -7.29 -0.36 -2.36
C TYR A 74 -6.20 -0.48 -3.42
N PHE A 75 -5.42 0.58 -3.64
CA PHE A 75 -4.31 0.60 -4.58
C PHE A 75 -3.16 -0.34 -4.22
N ALA A 76 -2.73 -0.38 -2.95
CA ALA A 76 -1.63 -1.27 -2.56
C ALA A 76 -2.08 -2.74 -2.55
N CYS A 77 -3.33 -3.00 -2.16
CA CYS A 77 -3.95 -4.32 -2.23
C CYS A 77 -4.09 -4.80 -3.68
N ASP A 78 -4.62 -3.95 -4.56
CA ASP A 78 -4.80 -4.24 -5.99
C ASP A 78 -3.46 -4.44 -6.69
N GLY A 79 -2.48 -3.56 -6.46
CA GLY A 79 -1.13 -3.72 -7.02
C GLY A 79 -0.46 -5.00 -6.52
N SER A 80 -0.62 -5.33 -5.24
CA SER A 80 -0.12 -6.59 -4.67
C SER A 80 -0.77 -7.81 -5.35
N ASN A 81 -2.09 -7.80 -5.49
CA ASN A 81 -2.83 -8.87 -6.17
C ASN A 81 -2.46 -8.96 -7.66
N ALA A 82 -2.22 -7.82 -8.32
CA ALA A 82 -1.77 -7.77 -9.70
C ALA A 82 -0.43 -8.47 -9.90
N PHE A 83 0.54 -8.28 -9.00
CA PHE A 83 1.79 -9.04 -9.03
C PHE A 83 1.55 -10.55 -8.88
N ASP A 84 0.63 -10.96 -8.00
CA ASP A 84 0.28 -12.37 -7.82
C ASP A 84 -0.37 -12.94 -9.09
N MET A 85 -1.25 -12.19 -9.75
CA MET A 85 -1.90 -12.57 -11.01
C MET A 85 -0.91 -12.65 -12.19
N LEU A 86 0.01 -11.69 -12.33
CA LEU A 86 1.05 -11.73 -13.36
C LEU A 86 2.01 -12.91 -13.13
N THR A 87 2.33 -13.20 -11.86
CA THR A 87 3.14 -14.38 -11.51
C THR A 87 2.43 -15.68 -11.87
N HIS A 88 1.12 -15.76 -11.63
CA HIS A 88 0.29 -16.91 -12.03
C HIS A 88 0.20 -17.04 -13.56
N LEU A 89 0.10 -15.94 -14.30
CA LEU A 89 0.18 -15.96 -15.77
C LEU A 89 1.51 -16.56 -16.25
N CYS A 90 2.63 -16.23 -15.62
CA CYS A 90 3.92 -16.87 -15.91
C CYS A 90 3.86 -18.39 -15.67
N ASP A 91 3.22 -18.84 -14.60
CA ASP A 91 3.09 -20.27 -14.31
C ASP A 91 2.25 -20.99 -15.37
N GLU A 92 1.13 -20.40 -15.79
CA GLU A 92 0.28 -20.93 -16.87
C GLU A 92 1.04 -21.05 -18.21
N LEU A 93 1.91 -20.08 -18.53
CA LEU A 93 2.74 -20.10 -19.74
C LEU A 93 3.71 -21.30 -19.80
N THR A 94 4.00 -21.95 -18.67
CA THR A 94 4.81 -23.18 -18.62
C THR A 94 4.14 -24.34 -19.36
N THR A 95 2.81 -24.31 -19.54
CA THR A 95 2.07 -25.33 -20.30
C THR A 95 2.18 -25.16 -21.82
N HIS A 96 2.87 -24.11 -22.26
CA HIS A 96 3.10 -23.80 -23.66
C HIS A 96 4.61 -23.88 -24.00
N ASP A 97 4.99 -23.52 -25.23
CA ASP A 97 6.37 -23.59 -25.75
C ASP A 97 7.33 -22.53 -25.16
N VAL A 98 7.06 -22.03 -23.96
CA VAL A 98 7.93 -21.09 -23.25
C VAL A 98 8.97 -21.85 -22.43
N THR A 99 10.24 -21.45 -22.54
CA THR A 99 11.31 -22.12 -21.81
C THR A 99 11.22 -21.85 -20.30
N THR A 100 11.53 -22.86 -19.49
CA THR A 100 11.54 -22.74 -18.02
C THR A 100 12.48 -21.63 -17.55
N SER A 101 13.62 -21.43 -18.22
CA SER A 101 14.55 -20.32 -17.90
C SER A 101 13.87 -18.97 -18.03
N LYS A 102 13.10 -18.75 -19.11
CA LYS A 102 12.39 -17.48 -19.33
C LYS A 102 11.31 -17.26 -18.28
N ILE A 103 10.57 -18.30 -17.90
CA ILE A 103 9.57 -18.21 -16.82
C ILE A 103 10.23 -17.82 -15.48
N ILE A 104 11.38 -18.44 -15.16
CA ILE A 104 12.13 -18.11 -13.94
C ILE A 104 12.61 -16.65 -13.95
N GLU A 105 13.16 -16.17 -15.07
CA GLU A 105 13.59 -14.79 -15.24
C GLU A 105 12.44 -13.79 -15.04
N LEU A 106 11.30 -14.03 -15.69
CA LEU A 106 10.11 -13.17 -15.57
C LEU A 106 9.60 -13.13 -14.12
N LYS A 107 9.48 -14.29 -13.45
CA LYS A 107 9.05 -14.35 -12.06
C LYS A 107 10.04 -13.65 -11.12
N LYS A 108 11.34 -13.78 -11.38
CA LYS A 108 12.38 -13.07 -10.63
C LYS A 108 12.23 -11.55 -10.79
N GLY A 109 12.08 -11.06 -12.03
CA GLY A 109 11.86 -9.64 -12.32
C GLY A 109 10.61 -9.08 -11.63
N LEU A 110 9.49 -9.82 -11.65
CA LEU A 110 8.25 -9.45 -10.96
C LEU A 110 8.45 -9.36 -9.44
N HIS A 111 9.13 -10.36 -8.86
CA HIS A 111 9.39 -10.39 -7.43
C HIS A 111 10.33 -9.26 -6.97
N GLU A 112 11.42 -9.01 -7.70
CA GLU A 112 12.36 -7.92 -7.41
C GLU A 112 11.68 -6.56 -7.53
N SER A 113 10.88 -6.37 -8.58
CA SER A 113 10.11 -5.14 -8.78
C SER A 113 9.09 -4.90 -7.65
N ARG A 114 8.35 -5.94 -7.25
CA ARG A 114 7.41 -5.86 -6.12
C ARG A 114 8.12 -5.47 -4.82
N ASN A 115 9.28 -6.07 -4.56
CA ASN A 115 10.07 -5.77 -3.36
C ASN A 115 10.63 -4.35 -3.37
N CYS A 116 11.06 -3.85 -4.53
CA CYS A 116 11.45 -2.47 -4.71
C CYS A 116 10.30 -1.51 -4.36
N LEU A 117 9.13 -1.68 -5.00
CA LEU A 117 7.96 -0.84 -4.77
C LEU A 117 7.56 -0.82 -3.29
N LYS A 118 7.58 -1.98 -2.63
CA LYS A 118 7.19 -2.11 -1.23
C LYS A 118 8.15 -1.45 -0.24
N ASN A 119 9.46 -1.54 -0.50
CA ASN A 119 10.46 -1.22 0.51
C ASN A 119 11.28 0.05 0.20
N ASN A 120 11.65 0.23 -1.07
CA ASN A 120 12.69 1.19 -1.48
C ASN A 120 12.13 2.36 -2.29
N TYR A 121 11.02 2.18 -3.00
CA TYR A 121 10.50 3.21 -3.90
C TYR A 121 10.23 4.55 -3.20
N LYS A 122 9.69 4.50 -1.98
CA LYS A 122 9.48 5.71 -1.15
C LYS A 122 10.76 6.48 -0.83
N LEU A 123 11.94 5.84 -0.90
CA LEU A 123 13.24 6.47 -0.68
C LEU A 123 13.76 7.15 -1.94
N HIS A 124 13.21 6.81 -3.10
CA HIS A 124 13.59 7.41 -4.38
C HIS A 124 12.80 8.67 -4.71
N VAL A 125 11.61 8.82 -4.11
CA VAL A 125 10.67 9.89 -4.42
C VAL A 125 11.12 11.21 -3.79
N GLU A 126 11.29 12.24 -4.61
CA GLU A 126 11.79 13.56 -4.21
C GLU A 126 11.05 14.68 -4.96
N PHE A 127 11.04 15.91 -4.43
CA PHE A 127 10.34 17.03 -5.06
C PHE A 127 10.91 17.46 -6.41
N ASN A 128 12.21 17.26 -6.64
CA ASN A 128 12.91 17.67 -7.85
C ASN A 128 13.86 16.58 -8.35
N SER A 129 13.33 15.37 -8.56
CA SER A 129 14.13 14.26 -9.07
C SER A 129 14.38 14.42 -10.57
N GLU A 130 15.59 14.11 -11.03
CA GLU A 130 15.88 14.00 -12.47
C GLU A 130 15.31 12.72 -13.11
N VAL A 131 14.70 11.83 -12.32
CA VAL A 131 13.92 10.68 -12.79
C VAL A 131 12.44 11.05 -12.72
N ALA A 132 11.74 10.94 -13.85
CA ALA A 132 10.33 11.33 -13.97
C ALA A 132 9.43 10.66 -12.92
N ASP A 133 9.55 9.34 -12.76
CA ASP A 133 8.70 8.55 -11.85
C ASP A 133 8.97 8.86 -10.37
N HIS A 134 10.13 9.44 -10.07
CA HIS A 134 10.54 9.80 -8.72
C HIS A 134 10.21 11.25 -8.37
N CYS A 135 9.96 12.10 -9.37
CA CYS A 135 9.70 13.51 -9.14
C CYS A 135 8.24 13.72 -8.71
N ILE A 136 8.03 14.09 -7.45
CA ILE A 136 6.68 14.33 -6.89
C ILE A 136 5.94 15.39 -7.72
N LYS A 137 6.64 16.49 -8.04
CA LYS A 137 6.06 17.62 -8.77
C LYS A 137 5.59 17.18 -10.15
N TYR A 138 6.42 16.40 -10.85
CA TYR A 138 6.09 15.88 -12.16
C TYR A 138 5.00 14.81 -12.12
N GLY A 139 5.14 13.82 -11.23
CA GLY A 139 4.24 12.68 -11.12
C GLY A 139 2.83 13.03 -10.66
N LEU A 140 2.65 14.13 -9.90
CA LEU A 140 1.35 14.61 -9.46
C LEU A 140 0.76 15.73 -10.35
N SER A 141 1.52 16.22 -11.34
CA SER A 141 1.04 17.26 -12.25
C SER A 141 0.14 16.67 -13.33
N ASP A 142 -1.04 17.24 -13.56
CA ASP A 142 -1.86 16.91 -14.75
C ASP A 142 -1.62 17.96 -15.86
N PRO A 143 -0.97 17.60 -16.98
CA PRO A 143 -0.73 18.56 -18.07
C PRO A 143 -2.02 19.03 -18.77
N ARG A 144 -3.16 18.38 -18.53
CA ARG A 144 -4.46 18.69 -19.14
C ARG A 144 -5.34 19.58 -18.25
N ASP A 145 -5.01 19.71 -16.96
CA ASP A 145 -5.75 20.56 -16.02
C ASP A 145 -4.84 21.67 -15.50
N LEU A 146 -5.12 22.91 -15.91
CA LEU A 146 -4.33 24.09 -15.52
C LEU A 146 -4.28 24.32 -14.00
N PHE A 147 -5.24 23.80 -13.23
CA PHE A 147 -5.27 23.94 -11.78
C PHE A 147 -4.35 22.93 -11.09
N TRP A 148 -4.12 21.78 -11.71
CA TRP A 148 -3.24 20.71 -11.22
C TRP A 148 -1.93 20.62 -12.01
N LYS A 149 -1.68 21.56 -12.93
CA LYS A 149 -0.46 21.63 -13.71
C LYS A 149 0.64 22.32 -12.90
N GLU A 150 1.73 21.61 -12.66
CA GLU A 150 2.94 22.14 -12.04
C GLU A 150 4.14 21.91 -12.97
N ASP A 151 4.80 22.99 -13.39
CA ASP A 151 5.98 22.89 -14.26
C ASP A 151 7.26 22.67 -13.43
N CYS A 152 8.09 21.71 -13.85
CA CYS A 152 9.40 21.47 -13.24
C CYS A 152 10.45 22.44 -13.78
N ASN A 153 11.40 22.86 -12.93
CA ASN A 153 12.54 23.70 -13.30
C ASN A 153 13.83 22.89 -13.54
N HIS A 154 13.72 21.57 -13.64
CA HIS A 154 14.79 20.60 -13.89
C HIS A 154 14.36 19.65 -15.01
N SER A 155 15.31 18.88 -15.55
CA SER A 155 15.06 17.90 -16.61
C SER A 155 14.87 16.50 -16.06
N HIS A 156 13.95 15.73 -16.65
CA HIS A 156 13.73 14.32 -16.33
C HIS A 156 14.47 13.40 -17.31
N SER A 157 15.79 13.49 -17.36
CA SER A 157 16.64 12.75 -18.31
C SER A 157 17.24 11.46 -17.74
N MET A 158 17.11 11.23 -16.44
CA MET A 158 17.66 10.05 -15.79
C MET A 158 16.64 8.93 -15.74
N GLU A 159 17.14 7.69 -15.78
CA GLU A 159 16.35 6.48 -15.59
C GLU A 159 16.76 5.79 -14.28
N CYS A 160 15.80 5.17 -13.60
CA CYS A 160 16.07 4.33 -12.44
C CYS A 160 16.12 2.87 -12.85
N ASP A 161 17.22 2.17 -12.55
CA ASP A 161 17.38 0.74 -12.86
C ASP A 161 16.25 -0.13 -12.32
N GLN A 162 15.73 0.19 -11.13
CA GLN A 162 14.64 -0.58 -10.51
C GLN A 162 13.29 -0.32 -11.20
N CYS A 163 13.00 0.91 -11.59
CA CYS A 163 11.80 1.25 -12.37
C CYS A 163 11.90 0.64 -13.79
N LEU A 164 13.09 0.66 -14.38
CA LEU A 164 13.37 0.07 -15.68
C LEU A 164 13.25 -1.46 -15.64
N LEU A 165 13.69 -2.12 -14.56
CA LEU A 165 13.52 -3.55 -14.37
C LEU A 165 12.04 -3.96 -14.44
N LEU A 166 11.17 -3.24 -13.72
CA LEU A 166 9.73 -3.47 -13.75
C LEU A 166 9.17 -3.29 -15.16
N LYS A 167 9.47 -2.16 -15.80
CA LYS A 167 9.02 -1.83 -17.15
C LYS A 167 9.44 -2.91 -18.16
N ASN A 168 10.71 -3.31 -18.13
CA ASN A 168 11.25 -4.33 -19.02
C ASN A 168 10.63 -5.70 -18.75
N THR A 169 10.44 -6.08 -17.48
CA THR A 169 9.78 -7.35 -17.11
C THR A 169 8.36 -7.42 -17.67
N LEU A 170 7.58 -6.33 -17.58
CA LEU A 170 6.23 -6.25 -18.13
C LEU A 170 6.23 -6.34 -19.67
N ILE A 171 7.14 -5.62 -20.33
CA ILE A 171 7.30 -5.68 -21.80
C ILE A 171 7.66 -7.10 -22.24
N GLU A 172 8.59 -7.74 -21.56
CA GLU A 172 9.02 -9.10 -21.88
C GLU A 172 7.92 -10.13 -21.63
N LEU A 173 7.16 -10.01 -20.54
CA LEU A 173 6.02 -10.89 -20.27
C LEU A 173 4.98 -10.77 -21.38
N ARG A 174 4.63 -9.53 -21.79
CA ARG A 174 3.70 -9.31 -22.90
C ARG A 174 4.21 -9.89 -24.21
N ALA A 175 5.48 -9.65 -24.54
CA ALA A 175 6.11 -10.23 -25.73
C ALA A 175 6.15 -11.77 -25.70
N THR A 176 6.31 -12.36 -24.51
CA THR A 176 6.27 -13.81 -24.32
C THR A 176 4.86 -14.35 -24.60
N ILE A 177 3.81 -13.69 -24.08
CA ILE A 177 2.42 -14.03 -24.40
C ILE A 177 2.15 -13.91 -25.91
N ASP A 178 2.67 -12.85 -26.55
CA ASP A 178 2.48 -12.59 -27.98
C ASP A 178 3.19 -13.60 -28.89
N SER A 179 4.36 -14.09 -28.49
CA SER A 179 5.17 -15.02 -29.29
C SER A 179 4.83 -16.50 -29.06
N CYS A 180 4.20 -16.82 -27.94
CA CYS A 180 3.87 -18.18 -27.56
C CYS A 180 2.88 -18.87 -28.53
N SER A 181 3.05 -20.19 -28.71
CA SER A 181 2.25 -21.09 -29.55
C SER A 181 0.87 -21.37 -28.94
N MET A 182 0.00 -20.35 -29.02
CA MET A 182 -1.36 -20.41 -28.54
C MET A 182 -2.35 -20.11 -29.66
N THR A 183 -3.59 -20.58 -29.52
CA THR A 183 -4.67 -20.13 -30.41
C THR A 183 -4.86 -18.62 -30.27
N LYS A 184 -5.34 -17.97 -31.34
CA LYS A 184 -5.61 -16.53 -31.33
C LYS A 184 -6.53 -16.12 -30.18
N GLU A 185 -7.56 -16.93 -29.89
CA GLU A 185 -8.50 -16.67 -28.82
C GLU A 185 -7.86 -16.79 -27.43
N MET A 186 -7.03 -17.82 -27.20
CA MET A 186 -6.29 -17.96 -25.95
C MET A 186 -5.32 -16.79 -25.73
N LYS A 187 -4.59 -16.39 -26.77
CA LYS A 187 -3.67 -15.25 -26.72
C LYS A 187 -4.37 -13.97 -26.32
N LEU A 188 -5.53 -13.68 -26.93
CA LEU A 188 -6.35 -12.51 -26.56
C LEU A 188 -6.78 -12.54 -25.09
N ARG A 189 -7.16 -13.71 -24.55
CA ARG A 189 -7.52 -13.84 -23.13
C ARG A 189 -6.33 -13.56 -22.20
N TYR A 190 -5.14 -14.03 -22.55
CA TYR A 190 -3.93 -13.80 -21.75
C TYR A 190 -3.52 -12.34 -21.78
N LEU A 191 -3.51 -11.72 -22.97
CA LEU A 191 -3.19 -10.30 -23.11
C LEU A 191 -4.19 -9.42 -22.34
N HIS A 192 -5.49 -9.76 -22.40
CA HIS A 192 -6.49 -9.03 -21.63
C HIS A 192 -6.24 -9.10 -20.12
N ARG A 193 -5.94 -10.30 -19.59
CA ARG A 193 -5.58 -10.46 -18.18
C ARG A 193 -4.28 -9.75 -17.83
N PHE A 194 -3.29 -9.78 -18.71
CA PHE A 194 -2.05 -9.04 -18.54
C PHE A 194 -2.33 -7.53 -18.44
N ASP A 195 -3.04 -6.96 -19.41
CA ASP A 195 -3.34 -5.53 -19.47
C ASP A 195 -4.15 -5.07 -18.24
N GLN A 196 -5.13 -5.88 -17.81
CA GLN A 196 -5.93 -5.61 -16.60
C GLN A 196 -5.12 -5.52 -15.32
N ASN A 197 -4.03 -6.29 -15.20
CA ASN A 197 -3.20 -6.33 -14.01
C ASN A 197 -2.01 -5.37 -14.10
N ALA A 198 -1.41 -5.21 -15.29
CA ALA A 198 -0.28 -4.31 -15.49
C ALA A 198 -0.63 -2.86 -15.13
N GLN A 199 -1.82 -2.39 -15.53
CA GLN A 199 -2.33 -1.05 -15.20
C GLN A 199 -2.57 -0.79 -13.69
N LEU A 200 -2.56 -1.84 -12.86
CA LEU A 200 -2.74 -1.72 -11.41
C LEU A 200 -1.40 -1.58 -10.66
N ILE A 201 -0.28 -1.78 -11.36
CA ILE A 201 1.07 -1.69 -10.80
C ILE A 201 1.72 -0.35 -11.13
N TRP A 202 1.38 0.21 -12.29
CA TRP A 202 1.87 1.47 -12.83
C TRP A 202 0.76 2.14 -13.63
#